data_AF-A0A0C3ELT0-F1
#
_entry.id   AF-A0A0C3ELT0-F1
#
_cell.length_a   1.000
_cell.length_b   1.000
_cell.length_c   1.000
_cell.angle_alpha   90.00
_cell.angle_beta   90.00
_cell.angle_gamma   90.00
#
_symmetry.space_group_name_H-M   'P 1'
#
loop_
_entity.id
_entity.type
_entity.pdbx_description
1 polymer ?
#
loop_
_entity_poly.entity_id
_entity_poly.type
_entity_poly.pdbx_seq_one_letter_code
_entity_poly.pdbx_strand_id
1 'polypeptide(L)'
;MSYPDPQDSPRDFLDHLRSLNLDAAVTAFLHKQTRPPLYGRLDVDKAHEWCNRMDALLGKLNCTMGLQLAAQDVCTALSQLCARTIGDVETQLEMQKNSDEDAANKLADEKMAEEKAQLLAEQDEKEKQEKIRKMEQELAEMRGTASAPGADFQPLQYVQQKAGDGDEQDEDEDEEDEEAHSESAAEEPQGTSKKKPKGQVEDARKRLAQIVHTAPCAACVKANEKNCVGPVGQACDHCWKAKKSCSNGGEY
;
A
#
# COMPACT_ATOMS: atom_id res chain seq x y z
N MET A 1 -48.58 -26.17 2.58
CA MET A 1 -48.99 -25.05 3.44
C MET A 1 -47.86 -24.03 3.39
N SER A 2 -48.12 -22.81 2.93
CA SER A 2 -47.09 -21.75 2.97
C SER A 2 -47.07 -21.16 4.38
N TYR A 3 -45.89 -20.98 4.96
CA TYR A 3 -45.71 -20.26 6.22
C TYR A 3 -45.55 -18.75 5.96
N PRO A 4 -45.75 -17.87 6.96
CA PRO A 4 -45.59 -16.42 6.80
C PRO A 4 -44.15 -16.06 6.45
N ASP A 5 -43.92 -15.04 5.61
CA ASP A 5 -42.56 -14.60 5.31
C ASP A 5 -41.92 -13.93 6.57
N PRO A 6 -40.71 -14.34 6.99
CA PRO A 6 -40.04 -13.80 8.17
C PRO A 6 -39.60 -12.33 8.05
N GLN A 7 -39.53 -11.79 6.83
CA GLN A 7 -39.22 -10.40 6.54
C GLN A 7 -40.50 -9.56 6.42
N ASP A 8 -41.50 -10.04 5.69
CA ASP A 8 -42.73 -9.26 5.44
C ASP A 8 -43.69 -9.27 6.64
N SER A 9 -43.79 -10.40 7.35
CA SER A 9 -44.69 -10.60 8.49
C SER A 9 -43.95 -11.21 9.69
N PRO A 10 -43.01 -10.49 10.33
CA PRO A 10 -42.14 -11.05 11.37
C PRO A 10 -42.90 -11.49 12.62
N ARG A 11 -44.05 -10.86 12.94
CA ARG A 11 -44.90 -11.24 14.08
C ARG A 11 -45.62 -12.56 13.82
N ASP A 12 -46.26 -12.68 12.66
CA ASP A 12 -46.99 -13.89 12.28
C ASP A 12 -46.03 -15.08 12.13
N PHE A 13 -44.83 -14.84 11.60
CA PHE A 13 -43.78 -15.85 11.54
C PHE A 13 -43.33 -16.31 12.95
N LEU A 14 -43.12 -15.37 13.87
CA LEU A 14 -42.77 -15.68 15.25
C LEU A 14 -43.86 -16.50 15.95
N ASP A 15 -45.13 -16.15 15.75
CA ASP A 15 -46.26 -16.89 16.33
C ASP A 15 -46.40 -18.28 15.69
N HIS A 16 -46.10 -18.40 14.39
CA HIS A 16 -46.00 -19.70 13.73
C HIS A 16 -44.90 -20.57 14.36
N LEU A 17 -43.69 -20.04 14.58
CA LEU A 17 -42.59 -20.76 15.25
C LEU A 17 -42.98 -21.24 16.66
N ARG A 18 -43.69 -20.40 17.41
CA ARG A 18 -44.22 -20.76 18.74
C ARG A 18 -45.25 -21.87 18.67
N SER A 19 -46.15 -21.84 17.68
CA SER A 19 -47.16 -22.90 17.48
C SER A 19 -46.55 -24.28 17.21
N LEU A 20 -45.34 -24.30 16.63
CA LEU A 20 -44.58 -25.51 16.34
C LEU A 20 -43.68 -25.97 17.52
N ASN A 21 -43.68 -25.24 18.65
CA ASN A 21 -42.82 -25.50 19.81
C ASN A 21 -41.32 -25.54 19.46
N LEU A 22 -40.88 -24.64 18.57
CA LEU A 22 -39.49 -24.57 18.12
C LEU A 22 -38.69 -23.52 18.91
N ASP A 23 -38.40 -23.77 20.18
CA ASP A 23 -37.75 -22.79 21.08
C ASP A 23 -36.40 -22.27 20.55
N ALA A 24 -35.60 -23.17 19.93
CA ALA A 24 -34.34 -22.79 19.31
C ALA A 24 -34.56 -21.83 18.13
N ALA A 25 -35.58 -22.08 17.30
CA ALA A 25 -35.94 -21.22 16.18
C ALA A 25 -36.50 -19.86 16.66
N VAL A 26 -37.34 -19.86 17.70
CA VAL A 26 -37.84 -18.64 18.32
C VAL A 26 -36.68 -17.78 18.83
N THR A 27 -35.72 -18.38 19.53
CA THR A 27 -34.55 -17.67 20.07
C THR A 27 -33.66 -17.13 18.95
N ALA A 28 -33.38 -17.94 17.93
CA ALA A 28 -32.64 -17.54 16.74
C ALA A 28 -33.29 -16.35 16.03
N PHE A 29 -34.61 -16.40 15.82
CA PHE A 29 -35.35 -15.34 15.16
C PHE A 29 -35.34 -14.04 15.96
N LEU A 30 -35.56 -14.10 17.29
CA LEU A 30 -35.49 -12.91 18.14
C LEU A 30 -34.10 -12.28 18.17
N HIS A 31 -33.05 -13.10 18.26
CA HIS A 31 -31.66 -12.60 18.19
C HIS A 31 -31.34 -12.00 16.81
N LYS A 32 -31.91 -12.54 15.73
CA LYS A 32 -31.80 -11.93 14.39
C LYS A 32 -32.38 -10.50 14.36
N GLN A 33 -33.44 -10.23 15.13
CA GLN A 33 -34.04 -8.89 15.19
C GLN A 33 -33.17 -7.87 15.94
N THR A 34 -32.23 -8.31 16.77
CA THR A 34 -31.28 -7.44 17.48
C THR A 34 -29.99 -7.21 16.70
N ARG A 35 -30.00 -7.48 15.38
CA ARG A 35 -28.82 -7.33 14.52
C ARG A 35 -28.19 -5.93 14.65
N PRO A 36 -26.86 -5.84 14.55
CA PRO A 36 -26.18 -4.55 14.42
C PRO A 36 -26.72 -3.75 13.21
N PRO A 37 -26.72 -2.41 13.30
CA PRO A 37 -27.18 -1.57 12.20
C PRO A 37 -26.24 -1.70 11.00
N LEU A 38 -26.79 -2.05 9.83
CA LEU A 38 -26.00 -2.23 8.60
C LEU A 38 -25.50 -0.92 7.97
N TYR A 39 -25.72 0.21 8.64
CA TYR A 39 -25.35 1.53 8.18
C TYR A 39 -24.53 2.25 9.24
N GLY A 40 -23.39 2.81 8.83
CA GLY A 40 -22.47 3.53 9.71
C GLY A 40 -21.37 2.64 10.30
N ARG A 41 -20.68 3.18 11.29
CA ARG A 41 -19.55 2.52 11.95
C ARG A 41 -20.06 1.47 12.94
N LEU A 42 -19.66 0.23 12.72
CA LEU A 42 -19.92 -0.87 13.64
C LEU A 42 -18.95 -0.84 14.81
N ASP A 43 -19.48 -1.15 15.98
CA ASP A 43 -18.69 -1.58 17.13
C ASP A 43 -18.26 -3.03 16.87
N VAL A 44 -16.97 -3.21 16.59
CA VAL A 44 -16.37 -4.48 16.13
C VAL A 44 -16.61 -5.59 17.15
N ASP A 45 -16.46 -5.30 18.45
CA ASP A 45 -16.61 -6.31 19.50
C ASP A 45 -18.06 -6.77 19.62
N LYS A 46 -19.00 -5.82 19.61
CA LYS A 46 -20.43 -6.15 19.68
C LYS A 46 -20.91 -6.88 18.45
N ALA A 47 -20.43 -6.52 17.27
CA ALA A 47 -20.80 -7.17 16.02
C ALA A 47 -20.30 -8.62 15.98
N HIS A 48 -19.04 -8.86 16.36
CA HIS A 48 -18.51 -10.22 16.47
C HIS A 48 -19.23 -11.04 17.55
N GLU A 49 -19.51 -10.46 18.73
CA GLU A 49 -20.27 -11.15 19.77
C GLU A 49 -21.67 -11.54 19.28
N TRP A 50 -22.33 -10.64 18.54
CA TRP A 50 -23.62 -10.92 17.94
C TRP A 50 -23.55 -12.06 16.92
N CYS A 51 -22.56 -12.07 16.01
CA CYS A 51 -22.34 -13.15 15.04
C CYS A 51 -22.10 -14.49 15.73
N ASN A 52 -21.18 -14.53 16.70
CA ASN A 52 -20.87 -15.74 17.48
C ASN A 52 -22.10 -16.32 18.17
N ARG A 53 -22.94 -15.46 18.76
CA ARG A 53 -24.22 -15.89 19.37
C ARG A 53 -25.18 -16.43 18.31
N MET A 54 -25.26 -15.80 17.14
CA MET A 54 -26.11 -16.24 16.04
C MET A 54 -25.64 -17.60 15.47
N ASP A 55 -24.34 -17.82 15.31
CA ASP A 55 -23.76 -19.11 14.89
C ASP A 55 -24.06 -20.24 15.87
N ALA A 56 -23.92 -19.97 17.18
CA ALA A 56 -24.28 -20.95 18.21
C ALA A 56 -25.78 -21.31 18.15
N LEU A 57 -26.65 -20.35 17.84
CA LEU A 57 -28.08 -20.57 17.66
C LEU A 57 -28.39 -21.34 16.36
N LEU A 58 -27.67 -21.06 15.27
CA LEU A 58 -27.74 -21.82 14.02
C LEU A 58 -27.34 -23.29 14.23
N GLY A 59 -26.28 -23.54 15.00
CA GLY A 59 -25.88 -24.90 15.37
C GLY A 59 -27.01 -25.66 16.06
N LYS A 60 -27.68 -25.02 17.04
CA LYS A 60 -28.85 -25.61 17.73
C LYS A 60 -30.03 -25.82 16.79
N LEU A 61 -30.30 -24.86 15.90
CA LEU A 61 -31.38 -24.95 14.91
C LEU A 61 -31.17 -26.13 13.97
N ASN A 62 -29.95 -26.32 13.47
CA ASN A 62 -29.58 -27.43 12.60
C ASN A 62 -29.72 -28.79 13.30
N CYS A 63 -29.38 -28.89 14.59
CA CYS A 63 -29.68 -30.10 15.37
C CYS A 63 -31.19 -30.38 15.46
N THR A 64 -31.99 -29.34 15.63
CA THR A 64 -33.46 -29.46 15.74
C THR A 64 -34.09 -29.90 14.42
N MET A 65 -33.58 -29.40 13.28
CA MET A 65 -33.99 -29.83 11.94
C MET A 65 -33.81 -31.33 11.71
N GLY A 66 -32.73 -31.92 12.24
CA GLY A 66 -32.49 -33.36 12.14
C GLY A 66 -33.49 -34.22 12.91
N LEU A 67 -34.24 -33.62 13.86
CA LEU A 67 -35.16 -34.33 14.74
C LEU A 67 -36.64 -34.12 14.36
N GLN A 68 -37.00 -33.00 13.72
CA GLN A 68 -38.39 -32.66 13.38
C GLN A 68 -38.58 -32.41 11.88
N LEU A 69 -38.80 -33.49 11.11
CA LEU A 69 -39.07 -33.46 9.67
C LEU A 69 -40.25 -32.55 9.28
N ALA A 70 -41.30 -32.47 10.12
CA ALA A 70 -42.48 -31.66 9.85
C ALA A 70 -42.23 -30.13 9.87
N ALA A 71 -41.16 -29.68 10.53
CA ALA A 71 -40.77 -28.27 10.65
C ALA A 71 -39.52 -27.92 9.83
N GLN A 72 -39.02 -28.87 9.02
CA GLN A 72 -37.74 -28.75 8.33
C GLN A 72 -37.70 -27.54 7.39
N ASP A 73 -38.75 -27.28 6.63
CA ASP A 73 -38.80 -26.18 5.67
C ASP A 73 -38.69 -24.81 6.37
N VAL A 74 -39.43 -24.63 7.46
CA VAL A 74 -39.46 -23.39 8.26
C VAL A 74 -38.09 -23.14 8.91
N CYS A 75 -37.49 -24.19 9.50
CA CYS A 75 -36.17 -24.10 10.10
C CYS A 75 -35.07 -23.86 9.04
N THR A 76 -35.19 -24.45 7.85
CA THR A 76 -34.26 -24.22 6.74
C THR A 76 -34.31 -22.77 6.27
N ALA A 77 -35.51 -22.21 6.12
CA ALA A 77 -35.68 -20.82 5.72
C ALA A 77 -35.11 -19.84 6.77
N LEU A 78 -35.37 -20.11 8.06
CA LEU A 78 -34.77 -19.33 9.13
C LEU A 78 -33.24 -19.45 9.16
N SER A 79 -32.70 -20.66 8.99
CA SER A 79 -31.27 -20.91 8.94
C SER A 79 -30.60 -20.10 7.83
N GLN A 80 -31.18 -20.12 6.63
CA GLN A 80 -30.69 -19.31 5.51
C GLN A 80 -30.79 -17.80 5.78
N LEU A 81 -31.88 -17.34 6.38
CA LEU A 81 -32.05 -15.92 6.73
C LEU A 81 -30.98 -15.46 7.72
N CYS A 82 -30.74 -16.24 8.77
CA CYS A 82 -29.73 -15.96 9.78
C CYS A 82 -28.32 -15.99 9.18
N ALA A 83 -27.98 -17.01 8.38
CA ALA A 83 -26.68 -17.12 7.72
C ALA A 83 -26.40 -15.93 6.79
N ARG A 84 -27.40 -15.50 5.99
CA ARG A 84 -27.28 -14.29 5.17
C ARG A 84 -27.05 -13.04 6.03
N THR A 85 -27.80 -12.90 7.12
CA THR A 85 -27.65 -11.74 8.02
C THR A 85 -26.27 -11.69 8.67
N ILE A 86 -25.68 -12.83 9.04
CA ILE A 86 -24.29 -12.92 9.53
C ILE A 86 -23.33 -12.44 8.45
N GLY A 87 -23.46 -13.00 7.23
CA GLY A 87 -22.61 -12.62 6.10
C GLY A 87 -22.66 -11.13 5.77
N ASP A 88 -23.84 -10.49 5.87
CA ASP A 88 -23.98 -9.04 5.69
C ASP A 88 -23.18 -8.25 6.74
N VAL A 89 -23.26 -8.65 8.01
CA VAL A 89 -22.54 -8.00 9.12
C VAL A 89 -21.02 -8.19 8.97
N GLU A 90 -20.58 -9.41 8.65
CA GLU A 90 -19.16 -9.71 8.43
C GLU A 90 -18.59 -8.94 7.24
N THR A 91 -19.34 -8.86 6.14
CA THR A 91 -18.95 -8.07 4.96
C THR A 91 -18.78 -6.60 5.33
N GLN A 92 -19.69 -6.05 6.15
CA GLN A 92 -19.57 -4.66 6.60
C GLN A 92 -18.37 -4.44 7.53
N LEU A 93 -18.07 -5.39 8.42
CA LEU A 93 -16.88 -5.31 9.27
C LEU A 93 -15.60 -5.31 8.43
N GLU A 94 -15.52 -6.15 7.39
CA GLU A 94 -14.35 -6.18 6.51
C GLU A 94 -14.22 -4.89 5.69
N MET A 95 -15.34 -4.34 5.18
CA MET A 95 -15.32 -3.04 4.51
C MET A 95 -14.83 -1.91 5.44
N GLN A 96 -15.29 -1.90 6.70
CA GLN A 96 -14.84 -0.92 7.69
C GLN A 96 -13.34 -1.07 7.99
N LYS A 97 -12.86 -2.30 8.16
CA LYS A 97 -11.44 -2.58 8.38
C LYS A 97 -10.57 -2.10 7.22
N ASN A 98 -10.97 -2.40 5.98
CA ASN A 98 -10.24 -1.95 4.79
C ASN A 98 -10.23 -0.43 4.66
N SER A 99 -11.35 0.22 4.99
CA SER A 99 -11.42 1.70 5.00
C SER A 99 -10.54 2.31 6.09
N ASP A 100 -10.51 1.72 7.28
CA ASP A 100 -9.67 2.18 8.40
C ASP A 100 -8.17 2.00 8.06
N GLU A 101 -7.81 0.89 7.40
CA GLU A 101 -6.44 0.61 6.94
C GLU A 101 -5.99 1.58 5.82
N ASP A 102 -6.86 1.84 4.83
CA ASP A 102 -6.57 2.80 3.75
C ASP A 102 -6.36 4.22 4.30
N ALA A 103 -7.22 4.65 5.22
CA ALA A 103 -7.08 5.95 5.89
C ALA A 103 -5.78 6.06 6.69
N ALA A 104 -5.39 4.98 7.39
CA ALA A 104 -4.13 4.93 8.14
C ALA A 104 -2.90 4.99 7.21
N ASN A 105 -2.93 4.26 6.09
CA ASN A 105 -1.85 4.26 5.11
C ASN A 105 -1.69 5.64 4.46
N LYS A 106 -2.80 6.27 4.06
CA LYS A 106 -2.78 7.62 3.48
C LYS A 106 -2.16 8.65 4.44
N LEU A 107 -2.53 8.60 5.72
CA LEU A 107 -1.95 9.49 6.74
C LEU A 107 -0.44 9.25 6.92
N ALA A 108 0.00 7.99 6.87
CA ALA A 108 1.43 7.64 6.97
C ALA A 108 2.23 8.15 5.75
N ASP A 109 1.67 8.01 4.55
CA ASP A 109 2.27 8.48 3.30
C ASP A 109 2.36 10.02 3.27
N GLU A 110 1.30 10.71 3.69
CA GLU A 110 1.27 12.17 3.82
C GLU A 110 2.37 12.65 4.79
N LYS A 111 2.51 11.99 5.94
CA LYS A 111 3.55 12.30 6.92
C LYS A 111 4.96 12.05 6.38
N MET A 112 5.18 10.95 5.66
CA MET A 112 6.48 10.64 5.05
C MET A 112 6.83 11.67 3.97
N ALA A 113 5.85 12.10 3.16
CA ALA A 113 6.04 13.12 2.15
C ALA A 113 6.39 14.48 2.77
N GLU A 114 5.72 14.85 3.87
CA GLU A 114 6.01 16.07 4.61
C GLU A 114 7.42 16.05 5.22
N GLU A 115 7.81 14.97 5.89
CA GLU A 115 9.16 14.81 6.46
C GLU A 115 10.24 14.90 5.38
N LYS A 116 10.03 14.25 4.23
CA LYS A 116 10.94 14.32 3.09
C LYS A 116 11.05 15.75 2.55
N ALA A 117 9.95 16.49 2.46
CA ALA A 117 9.96 17.87 2.01
C ALA A 117 10.73 18.79 2.98
N GLN A 118 10.57 18.59 4.29
CA GLN A 118 11.31 19.34 5.30
C GLN A 118 12.83 19.08 5.20
N LEU A 119 13.25 17.82 5.04
CA LEU A 119 14.66 17.47 4.87
C LEU A 119 15.29 18.09 3.62
N LEU A 120 14.54 18.15 2.52
CA LEU A 120 15.00 18.79 1.28
C LEU A 120 15.13 20.31 1.45
N ALA A 121 14.16 20.95 2.11
CA ALA A 121 14.21 22.38 2.39
C ALA A 121 15.40 22.72 3.31
N GLU A 122 15.66 21.90 4.33
CA GLU A 122 16.80 22.09 5.24
C GLU A 122 18.15 21.94 4.50
N GLN A 123 18.26 20.99 3.55
CA GLN A 123 19.47 20.86 2.73
C GLN A 123 19.68 22.08 1.82
N ASP A 124 18.63 22.56 1.15
CA ASP A 124 18.72 23.74 0.28
C ASP A 124 19.09 25.01 1.08
N GLU A 125 18.55 25.16 2.30
CA GLU A 125 18.92 26.28 3.17
C GLU A 125 20.39 26.20 3.61
N LYS A 126 20.88 25.01 3.98
CA LYS A 126 22.30 24.81 4.31
C LYS A 126 23.22 25.10 3.14
N GLU A 127 22.86 24.65 1.93
CA GLU A 127 23.64 24.93 0.72
C GLU A 127 23.69 26.45 0.41
N LYS A 128 22.56 27.15 0.57
CA LYS A 128 22.50 28.61 0.41
C LYS A 128 23.37 29.33 1.45
N GLN A 129 23.32 28.92 2.71
CA GLN A 129 24.17 29.50 3.76
C GLN A 129 25.66 29.25 3.49
N GLU A 130 26.03 28.06 3.00
CA GLU A 130 27.41 27.76 2.64
C GLU A 130 27.90 28.61 1.46
N LYS A 131 27.08 28.80 0.42
CA LYS A 131 27.39 29.69 -0.71
C LYS A 131 27.61 31.14 -0.27
N ILE A 132 26.75 31.66 0.62
CA ILE A 132 26.90 33.02 1.16
C ILE A 132 28.22 33.14 1.93
N ARG A 133 28.48 32.20 2.85
CA ARG A 133 29.72 32.19 3.64
C ARG A 133 30.96 32.12 2.75
N LYS A 134 30.91 31.34 1.66
CA LYS A 134 32.00 31.24 0.70
C LYS A 134 32.23 32.57 -0.04
N MET A 135 31.18 33.22 -0.53
CA MET A 135 31.29 34.53 -1.20
C MET A 135 31.81 35.62 -0.24
N GLU A 136 31.38 35.62 1.03
CA GLU A 136 31.89 36.54 2.05
C GLU A 136 33.38 36.34 2.32
N GLN A 137 33.83 35.08 2.38
CA GLN A 137 35.24 34.76 2.53
C GLN A 137 36.05 35.26 1.33
N GLU A 138 35.59 35.01 0.10
CA GLU A 138 36.26 35.48 -1.13
C GLU A 138 36.35 37.02 -1.18
N LEU A 139 35.29 37.74 -0.77
CA LEU A 139 35.31 39.21 -0.66
C LEU A 139 36.29 39.72 0.40
N ALA A 140 36.42 39.02 1.54
CA ALA A 140 37.37 39.38 2.59
C ALA A 140 38.82 39.18 2.14
N GLU A 141 39.10 38.08 1.42
CA GLU A 141 40.42 37.80 0.84
C GLU A 141 40.84 38.87 -0.18
N MET A 142 39.94 39.30 -1.08
CA MET A 142 40.21 40.41 -2.00
C MET A 142 40.45 41.75 -1.29
N ARG A 143 39.76 42.02 -0.17
CA ARG A 143 39.98 43.24 0.61
C ARG A 143 41.34 43.22 1.31
N GLY A 144 41.80 42.05 1.76
CA GLY A 144 43.11 41.87 2.39
C GLY A 144 44.27 42.11 1.44
N THR A 145 44.13 41.75 0.16
CA THR A 145 45.16 41.97 -0.87
C THR A 145 45.19 43.41 -1.41
N ALA A 146 44.14 44.19 -1.22
CA ALA A 146 44.08 45.62 -1.56
C ALA A 146 44.73 46.54 -0.51
N SER A 147 45.20 46.00 0.63
CA SER A 147 45.95 46.76 1.64
C SER A 147 47.46 46.51 1.55
N ALA A 148 48.01 46.68 0.34
CA ALA A 148 49.43 46.99 0.17
C ALA A 148 49.53 48.50 -0.16
N PRO A 149 50.38 49.28 0.54
CA PRO A 149 50.41 50.72 0.36
C PRO A 149 51.08 51.05 -0.98
N GLY A 150 50.35 51.75 -1.86
CA GLY A 150 50.93 52.39 -3.03
C GLY A 150 50.36 51.90 -4.36
N ALA A 151 49.10 52.21 -4.63
CA ALA A 151 48.65 52.44 -6.00
C ALA A 151 47.62 53.57 -5.96
N ASP A 152 47.97 54.70 -6.58
CA ASP A 152 47.09 55.84 -6.80
C ASP A 152 45.80 55.39 -7.47
N PHE A 153 44.73 55.26 -6.68
CA PHE A 153 43.38 55.11 -7.22
C PHE A 153 42.82 56.51 -7.46
N GLN A 154 43.01 57.03 -8.68
CA GLN A 154 42.22 58.15 -9.17
C GLN A 154 40.77 57.70 -9.33
N PRO A 155 39.78 58.44 -8.79
CA PRO A 155 38.38 58.15 -9.04
C PRO A 155 38.04 58.58 -10.48
N LEU A 156 37.92 57.62 -11.40
CA LEU A 156 37.34 57.93 -12.71
C LEU A 156 35.87 58.25 -12.54
N GLN A 157 35.58 59.50 -12.88
CA GLN A 157 34.29 60.14 -12.79
C GLN A 157 33.23 59.39 -13.59
N TYR A 158 32.09 59.27 -12.93
CA TYR A 158 30.77 59.02 -13.49
C TYR A 158 30.53 59.86 -14.76
N VAL A 159 30.62 59.24 -15.95
CA VAL A 159 30.10 59.83 -17.19
C VAL A 159 28.74 59.24 -17.46
N GLN A 160 27.74 60.02 -17.08
CA GLN A 160 26.39 59.94 -17.59
C GLN A 160 26.37 60.49 -19.02
N GLN A 161 25.96 59.69 -20.00
CA GLN A 161 25.39 60.20 -21.26
C GLN A 161 24.35 59.22 -21.82
N LYS A 162 23.19 59.77 -22.15
CA LYS A 162 21.97 59.14 -22.65
C LYS A 162 21.98 59.07 -24.19
N ALA A 163 21.27 58.06 -24.71
CA ALA A 163 20.35 58.05 -25.88
C ALA A 163 20.86 58.24 -27.33
N GLY A 164 20.25 57.46 -28.23
CA GLY A 164 20.23 57.57 -29.71
C GLY A 164 20.65 56.24 -30.37
N ASP A 165 19.78 55.29 -30.74
CA ASP A 165 18.74 55.24 -31.80
C ASP A 165 19.29 54.90 -33.21
N GLY A 166 18.67 53.92 -33.88
CA GLY A 166 18.99 53.37 -35.24
C GLY A 166 19.54 51.93 -35.20
N ASP A 167 18.76 50.85 -35.20
CA ASP A 167 17.87 50.32 -36.26
C ASP A 167 18.64 49.86 -37.51
N GLU A 168 18.87 48.54 -37.65
CA GLU A 168 18.72 47.78 -38.90
C GLU A 168 18.36 46.32 -38.56
N GLN A 169 17.30 45.85 -39.22
CA GLN A 169 16.66 44.55 -39.21
C GLN A 169 17.58 43.44 -39.79
N ASP A 170 17.33 42.19 -39.42
CA ASP A 170 16.97 41.20 -40.43
C ASP A 170 16.18 40.04 -39.78
N GLU A 171 15.12 39.68 -40.50
CA GLU A 171 14.04 38.76 -40.16
C GLU A 171 14.38 37.30 -40.56
N ASP A 172 13.36 36.46 -40.40
CA ASP A 172 13.12 35.16 -41.04
C ASP A 172 13.51 33.92 -40.18
N GLU A 173 12.53 33.23 -39.57
CA GLU A 173 11.60 32.25 -40.19
C GLU A 173 12.39 31.02 -40.70
N ASP A 174 12.02 29.76 -40.51
CA ASP A 174 10.83 29.07 -40.02
C ASP A 174 11.23 27.58 -39.93
N GLU A 175 10.46 26.80 -39.16
CA GLU A 175 10.07 25.39 -39.41
C GLU A 175 11.21 24.34 -39.60
N GLU A 176 11.09 23.05 -39.31
CA GLU A 176 9.99 22.13 -39.48
C GLU A 176 10.36 20.82 -38.75
N ASP A 177 9.31 20.13 -38.32
CA ASP A 177 9.24 18.77 -37.83
C ASP A 177 9.68 17.76 -38.92
N GLU A 178 10.49 16.76 -38.57
CA GLU A 178 10.59 15.53 -39.37
C GLU A 178 10.88 14.35 -38.43
N GLU A 179 9.79 13.66 -38.08
CA GLU A 179 9.83 12.23 -37.80
C GLU A 179 10.48 11.48 -38.97
N ALA A 180 11.55 10.74 -38.68
CA ALA A 180 11.96 9.64 -39.54
C ALA A 180 12.12 8.37 -38.70
N HIS A 181 11.04 7.60 -38.69
CA HIS A 181 11.05 6.16 -38.49
C HIS A 181 12.25 5.50 -39.20
N SER A 182 12.93 4.60 -38.50
CA SER A 182 13.68 3.52 -39.14
C SER A 182 13.58 2.26 -38.28
N GLU A 183 12.67 1.39 -38.73
CA GLU A 183 12.55 0.00 -38.31
C GLU A 183 13.68 -0.83 -38.95
N SER A 184 14.35 -1.70 -38.19
CA SER A 184 14.46 -3.15 -38.48
C SER A 184 15.60 -3.86 -37.73
N ALA A 185 15.18 -4.89 -37.00
CA ALA A 185 15.71 -6.25 -36.93
C ALA A 185 17.18 -6.55 -36.56
N ALA A 186 17.29 -7.22 -35.41
CA ALA A 186 18.14 -8.39 -35.08
C ALA A 186 19.67 -8.25 -35.13
N GLU A 187 20.30 -8.36 -33.95
CA GLU A 187 21.13 -9.53 -33.57
C GLU A 187 21.47 -9.46 -32.07
N GLU A 188 21.54 -10.63 -31.42
CA GLU A 188 22.08 -10.81 -30.07
C GLU A 188 23.47 -10.18 -29.93
N PRO A 189 23.83 -9.73 -28.71
CA PRO A 189 25.16 -10.01 -28.23
C PRO A 189 25.07 -10.83 -26.96
N GLN A 190 25.28 -12.13 -27.14
CA GLN A 190 25.83 -12.98 -26.12
C GLN A 190 27.09 -12.32 -25.51
N GLY A 191 27.13 -12.32 -24.19
CA GLY A 191 28.37 -12.50 -23.42
C GLY A 191 29.39 -11.37 -23.48
N THR A 192 29.44 -10.57 -22.43
CA THR A 192 30.56 -10.68 -21.47
C THR A 192 30.18 -9.99 -20.15
N SER A 193 29.79 -10.81 -19.17
CA SER A 193 29.53 -10.37 -17.81
C SER A 193 30.81 -9.77 -17.21
N LYS A 194 30.89 -8.43 -17.17
CA LYS A 194 31.79 -7.71 -16.27
C LYS A 194 31.40 -8.11 -14.84
N LYS A 195 32.23 -8.94 -14.20
CA LYS A 195 32.06 -9.34 -12.79
C LYS A 195 32.07 -8.08 -11.93
N LYS A 196 30.88 -7.66 -11.50
CA LYS A 196 30.74 -6.63 -10.45
C LYS A 196 31.50 -7.11 -9.20
N PRO A 197 32.16 -6.20 -8.47
CA PRO A 197 32.84 -6.56 -7.22
C PRO A 197 31.86 -7.26 -6.28
N LYS A 198 32.30 -8.33 -5.61
CA LYS A 198 31.46 -9.20 -4.76
C LYS A 198 30.61 -8.41 -3.74
N GLY A 199 31.12 -7.27 -3.25
CA GLY A 199 30.41 -6.37 -2.34
C GLY A 199 29.22 -5.63 -2.98
N GLN A 200 29.30 -5.24 -4.26
CA GLN A 200 28.19 -4.52 -4.94
C GLN A 200 27.00 -5.44 -5.24
N VAL A 201 27.24 -6.72 -5.52
CA VAL A 201 26.17 -7.69 -5.81
C VAL A 201 25.39 -8.05 -4.53
N GLU A 202 26.08 -8.18 -3.41
CA GLU A 202 25.45 -8.47 -2.12
C GLU A 202 24.63 -7.27 -1.61
N ASP A 203 25.16 -6.04 -1.76
CA ASP A 203 24.45 -4.82 -1.38
C ASP A 203 23.19 -4.59 -2.22
N ALA A 204 23.29 -4.77 -3.55
CA ALA A 204 22.15 -4.68 -4.45
C ALA A 204 21.07 -5.73 -4.12
N ARG A 205 21.48 -6.94 -3.73
CA ARG A 205 20.54 -8.02 -3.36
C ARG A 205 19.83 -7.75 -2.03
N LYS A 206 20.50 -7.12 -1.06
CA LYS A 206 19.89 -6.75 0.23
C LYS A 206 18.88 -5.61 0.11
N ARG A 207 18.99 -4.77 -0.93
CA ARG A 207 18.04 -3.68 -1.23
C ARG A 207 16.72 -4.16 -1.82
N LEU A 208 16.65 -5.42 -2.28
CA LEU A 208 15.41 -6.01 -2.78
C LEU A 208 14.52 -6.44 -1.61
N ALA A 209 13.20 -6.31 -1.81
CA ALA A 209 12.20 -6.73 -0.85
C ALA A 209 12.41 -8.20 -0.43
N GLN A 210 12.58 -8.42 0.87
CA GLN A 210 12.79 -9.74 1.45
C GLN A 210 11.45 -10.42 1.72
N ILE A 211 11.34 -11.71 1.41
CA ILE A 211 10.20 -12.54 1.75
C ILE A 211 10.66 -13.77 2.52
N VAL A 212 9.87 -14.17 3.51
CA VAL A 212 9.95 -15.49 4.12
C VAL A 212 9.04 -16.40 3.33
N HIS A 213 9.60 -17.38 2.63
CA HIS A 213 8.81 -18.34 1.88
C HIS A 213 8.03 -19.24 2.85
N THR A 214 6.72 -19.33 2.64
CA THR A 214 5.80 -20.17 3.44
C THR A 214 6.18 -21.65 3.38
N ALA A 215 6.68 -22.10 2.23
CA ALA A 215 7.26 -23.43 2.06
C ALA A 215 8.79 -23.32 1.89
N PRO A 216 9.61 -24.00 2.72
CA PRO A 216 11.05 -23.99 2.57
C PRO A 216 11.50 -24.73 1.31
N CYS A 217 12.51 -24.21 0.62
CA CYS A 217 13.07 -24.88 -0.55
C CYS A 217 13.74 -26.21 -0.18
N ALA A 218 13.90 -27.11 -1.15
CA ALA A 218 14.48 -28.44 -0.91
C ALA A 218 15.88 -28.40 -0.28
N ALA A 219 16.68 -27.37 -0.56
CA ALA A 219 17.99 -27.18 0.05
C ALA A 219 17.88 -26.76 1.53
N CYS A 220 16.99 -25.82 1.86
CA CYS A 220 16.73 -25.40 3.24
C CYS A 220 16.18 -26.56 4.09
N VAL A 221 15.31 -27.41 3.53
CA VAL A 221 14.81 -28.61 4.21
C VAL A 221 15.94 -29.58 4.52
N LYS A 222 16.82 -29.87 3.54
CA LYS A 222 17.98 -30.76 3.74
C LYS A 222 18.99 -30.21 4.74
N ALA A 223 19.12 -28.89 4.83
CA ALA A 223 20.01 -28.21 5.77
C ALA A 223 19.38 -27.98 7.15
N ASN A 224 18.12 -28.38 7.36
CA ASN A 224 17.34 -28.12 8.59
C ASN A 224 17.29 -26.63 8.97
N GLU A 225 17.20 -25.77 7.95
CA GLU A 225 17.06 -24.32 8.13
C GLU A 225 15.65 -24.00 8.62
N LYS A 226 15.55 -23.23 9.71
CA LYS A 226 14.25 -22.88 10.32
C LYS A 226 13.40 -21.99 9.39
N ASN A 227 14.05 -21.12 8.63
CA ASN A 227 13.40 -20.16 7.74
C ASN A 227 14.04 -20.19 6.35
N CYS A 228 13.22 -20.16 5.31
CA CYS A 228 13.67 -19.97 3.94
C CYS A 228 13.41 -18.50 3.55
N VAL A 229 14.45 -17.67 3.62
CA VAL A 229 14.35 -16.22 3.40
C VAL A 229 15.16 -15.82 2.18
N GLY A 230 14.64 -14.90 1.37
CA GLY A 230 15.39 -14.26 0.30
C GLY A 230 14.60 -13.19 -0.42
N PRO A 231 15.19 -12.53 -1.42
CA PRO A 231 14.50 -11.53 -2.21
C PRO A 231 13.41 -12.15 -3.08
N VAL A 232 12.30 -11.43 -3.24
CA VAL A 232 11.18 -11.86 -4.11
C VAL A 232 11.70 -12.13 -5.52
N GLY A 233 11.35 -13.30 -6.06
CA GLY A 233 11.75 -13.72 -7.41
C GLY A 233 13.20 -14.20 -7.56
N GLN A 234 13.97 -14.30 -6.46
CA GLN A 234 15.35 -14.79 -6.48
C GLN A 234 15.55 -15.99 -5.56
N ALA A 235 16.74 -16.61 -5.67
CA ALA A 235 17.13 -17.70 -4.79
C ALA A 235 17.20 -17.24 -3.33
N CYS A 236 16.73 -18.09 -2.41
CA CYS A 236 16.84 -17.83 -0.97
C CYS A 236 18.30 -17.64 -0.53
N ASP A 237 18.55 -16.97 0.59
CA ASP A 237 19.89 -16.67 1.10
C ASP A 237 20.79 -17.89 1.24
N HIS A 238 20.21 -19.01 1.67
CA HIS A 238 20.93 -20.27 1.79
C HIS A 238 21.36 -20.80 0.41
N CYS A 239 20.43 -20.89 -0.54
CA CYS A 239 20.72 -21.27 -1.92
C CYS A 239 21.67 -20.28 -2.60
N TRP A 240 21.53 -18.98 -2.32
CA TRP A 240 22.30 -17.85 -2.86
C TRP A 240 23.76 -17.81 -2.35
N LYS A 241 24.00 -18.25 -1.11
CA LYS A 241 25.36 -18.44 -0.61
C LYS A 241 25.99 -19.73 -1.14
N ALA A 242 25.17 -20.75 -1.35
CA ALA A 242 25.61 -22.08 -1.77
C ALA A 242 25.82 -22.26 -3.28
N LYS A 243 25.51 -21.27 -4.13
CA LYS A 243 25.59 -21.37 -5.60
C LYS A 243 24.75 -22.51 -6.19
N LYS A 244 23.53 -22.70 -5.66
CA LYS A 244 22.60 -23.78 -6.06
C LYS A 244 21.24 -23.21 -6.48
N SER A 245 20.63 -23.82 -7.50
CA SER A 245 19.26 -23.47 -7.89
C SER A 245 18.29 -23.58 -6.71
N CYS A 246 17.33 -22.66 -6.66
CA CYS A 246 16.33 -22.60 -5.60
C CYS A 246 14.95 -22.87 -6.18
N SER A 247 14.22 -23.81 -5.59
CA SER A 247 12.86 -24.13 -6.02
C SER A 247 11.85 -23.00 -5.76
N ASN A 248 12.23 -22.00 -4.96
CA ASN A 248 11.39 -20.85 -4.61
C ASN A 248 11.70 -19.59 -5.46
N GLY A 249 12.62 -19.67 -6.42
CA GLY A 249 12.93 -18.59 -7.36
C GLY A 249 14.38 -18.59 -7.85
N GLY A 250 14.57 -18.30 -9.15
CA GLY A 250 15.85 -17.98 -9.78
C GLY A 250 16.82 -19.13 -10.06
N GLU A 251 17.30 -19.18 -11.31
CA GLU A 251 18.56 -19.85 -11.69
C GLU A 251 19.74 -18.88 -11.49
N TYR A 252 20.94 -19.44 -11.34
CA TYR A 252 22.17 -18.69 -11.05
C TYR A 252 22.85 -18.14 -12.30
#